data_AF-A0A266LPS1-F1
#
_entry.id   AF-A0A266LPS1-F1
#
_cell.length_a   1.000
_cell.length_b   1.000
_cell.length_c   1.000
_cell.angle_alpha   90.00
_cell.angle_beta   90.00
_cell.angle_gamma   90.00
#
_symmetry.space_group_name_H-M   'P 1'
#
loop_
_entity.id
_entity.type
_entity.pdbx_description
1 polymer ?
#
loop_
_entity_poly.entity_id
_entity_poly.type
_entity_poly.pdbx_seq_one_letter_code
_entity_poly.pdbx_strand_id
1 'polypeptide(L)'
;MLALGKLLELTLAGREPAEKTQLTVDGVRMRWLTEGALEVRPPEARDNGMDLLLSAGIHGNETAPIELLDRLLQAIARGVIKPRARILFLFGNPGAMRTGARFVEEDLNRLFSGRHESSSGPEALRACELEHLAETFFSLPERSRLHYDLHTAIRGSKIEQFALYPYKEGRAHSRAELSRLRAAGMEAVLLQNKPSIVFSAYTYDQLGAEAFTLELGKARPFGQNGGVNVERLELRLQQMIEGTEPPLADDSLEGLQLFSVAREVIKHSDAFILHLPADVENFCELPKGYLLAQDANKTRWIIEEEGARIIFPNPKVKNGLRAGIIIAPVSVSGLS
;
A
#
# COMPACT_ATOMS: atom_id res chain seq x y z
N MET A 1 13.98 9.17 -27.94
CA MET A 1 14.34 8.31 -26.79
C MET A 1 13.53 8.80 -25.60
N LEU A 2 12.82 7.92 -24.88
CA LEU A 2 12.03 8.33 -23.71
C LEU A 2 12.98 8.51 -22.52
N ALA A 3 12.93 9.68 -21.87
CA ALA A 3 13.71 9.97 -20.67
C ALA A 3 13.20 9.15 -19.47
N LEU A 4 14.07 8.89 -18.48
CA LEU A 4 13.71 8.10 -17.30
C LEU A 4 12.61 8.74 -16.44
N GLY A 5 12.39 10.05 -16.59
CA GLY A 5 11.25 10.74 -15.99
C GLY A 5 9.88 10.33 -16.51
N LYS A 6 9.80 9.49 -17.55
CA LYS A 6 8.55 8.94 -18.13
C LYS A 6 8.44 7.43 -17.87
N LEU A 7 8.72 7.00 -16.65
CA LEU A 7 8.71 5.58 -16.27
C LEU A 7 7.38 4.90 -16.58
N LEU A 8 6.24 5.57 -16.35
CA LEU A 8 4.92 4.98 -16.61
C LEU A 8 4.73 4.70 -18.11
N GLU A 9 5.12 5.64 -18.97
CA GLU A 9 5.04 5.47 -20.43
C GLU A 9 5.93 4.32 -20.92
N LEU A 10 7.16 4.22 -20.40
CA LEU A 10 8.08 3.11 -20.68
C LEU A 10 7.48 1.76 -20.24
N THR A 11 6.93 1.71 -19.03
CA THR A 11 6.33 0.52 -18.42
C THR A 11 5.10 0.05 -19.18
N LEU A 12 4.16 0.94 -19.50
CA LEU A 12 2.97 0.57 -20.26
C LEU A 12 3.29 0.17 -21.71
N ALA A 13 4.34 0.75 -22.31
CA ALA A 13 4.79 0.37 -23.64
C ALA A 13 5.62 -0.93 -23.68
N GLY A 14 6.01 -1.49 -22.53
CA GLY A 14 6.92 -2.64 -22.45
C GLY A 14 8.29 -2.34 -23.05
N ARG A 15 8.77 -1.09 -22.91
CA ARG A 15 10.01 -0.61 -23.51
C ARG A 15 11.09 -0.41 -22.46
N GLU A 16 12.24 -0.99 -22.73
CA GLU A 16 13.48 -0.68 -22.00
C GLU A 16 14.07 0.65 -22.51
N PRO A 17 14.50 1.56 -21.62
CA PRO A 17 15.18 2.78 -22.03
C PRO A 17 16.58 2.44 -22.57
N ALA A 18 17.01 3.14 -23.62
CA ALA A 18 18.35 2.94 -24.17
C ALA A 18 19.47 3.38 -23.19
N GLU A 19 19.20 4.41 -22.38
CA GLU A 19 20.08 4.82 -21.27
C GLU A 19 19.43 4.44 -19.93
N LYS A 20 20.08 3.55 -19.18
CA LYS A 20 19.59 3.08 -17.88
C LYS A 20 19.88 4.05 -16.72
N THR A 21 20.67 5.08 -16.96
CA THR A 21 21.03 6.08 -15.94
C THR A 21 20.94 7.46 -16.55
N GLN A 22 20.32 8.38 -15.81
CA GLN A 22 20.19 9.78 -16.16
C GLN A 22 20.62 10.62 -14.96
N LEU A 23 21.40 11.68 -15.20
CA LEU A 23 21.79 12.65 -14.19
C LEU A 23 21.10 13.98 -14.52
N THR A 24 20.37 14.55 -13.55
CA THR A 24 19.78 15.89 -13.73
C THR A 24 20.85 16.98 -13.55
N VAL A 25 20.55 18.21 -14.00
CA VAL A 25 21.43 19.38 -13.82
C VAL A 25 21.72 19.68 -12.33
N ASP A 26 20.79 19.32 -11.45
CA ASP A 26 20.92 19.47 -10.00
C ASP A 26 21.69 18.31 -9.34
N GLY A 27 22.22 17.36 -10.12
CA GLY A 27 23.00 16.22 -9.65
C GLY A 27 22.18 15.04 -9.12
N VAL A 28 20.87 15.03 -9.35
CA VAL A 28 20.00 13.89 -8.97
C VAL A 28 20.25 12.75 -9.96
N ARG A 29 20.58 11.56 -9.46
CA ARG A 29 20.80 10.37 -10.29
C ARG A 29 19.53 9.53 -10.32
N MET A 30 19.00 9.31 -11.52
CA MET A 30 17.89 8.41 -11.79
C MET A 30 18.44 7.15 -12.46
N ARG A 31 18.09 5.97 -11.95
CA ARG A 31 18.57 4.68 -12.47
C ARG A 31 17.39 3.74 -12.69
N TRP A 32 17.18 3.34 -13.95
CA TRP A 32 16.26 2.28 -14.31
C TRP A 32 16.84 0.94 -13.84
N LEU A 33 16.04 0.16 -13.11
CA LEU A 33 16.47 -1.13 -12.57
C LEU A 33 15.90 -2.29 -13.42
N THR A 34 14.59 -2.26 -13.63
CA THR A 34 13.81 -3.23 -14.42
C THR A 34 12.51 -2.56 -14.88
N GLU A 35 11.65 -3.26 -15.62
CA GLU A 35 10.35 -2.76 -16.03
C GLU A 35 9.55 -2.31 -14.79
N GLY A 36 9.06 -1.06 -14.79
CA GLY A 36 8.34 -0.49 -13.67
C GLY A 36 9.17 -0.12 -12.44
N ALA A 37 10.50 -0.31 -12.43
CA ALA A 37 11.33 -0.01 -11.25
C ALA A 37 12.40 1.05 -11.54
N LEU A 38 12.41 2.11 -10.75
CA LEU A 38 13.37 3.20 -10.90
C LEU A 38 13.85 3.73 -9.54
N GLU A 39 15.16 3.78 -9.37
CA GLU A 39 15.81 4.39 -8.22
C GLU A 39 16.14 5.86 -8.50
N VAL A 40 15.88 6.73 -7.53
CA VAL A 40 16.30 8.12 -7.51
C VAL A 40 17.25 8.32 -6.32
N ARG A 41 18.46 8.81 -6.59
CA ARG A 41 19.44 9.19 -5.56
C ARG A 41 19.68 10.69 -5.59
N PRO A 42 19.55 11.39 -4.45
CA PRO A 42 19.93 12.79 -4.35
C PRO A 42 21.46 12.94 -4.45
N PRO A 43 21.98 14.14 -4.71
CA PRO A 43 23.39 14.44 -4.50
C PRO A 43 23.78 14.13 -3.05
N GLU A 44 24.98 13.59 -2.82
CA GLU A 44 25.46 13.18 -1.49
C GLU A 44 25.34 14.30 -0.45
N ALA A 45 25.71 15.53 -0.83
CA ALA A 45 25.61 16.70 0.04
C ALA A 45 24.16 17.09 0.45
N ARG A 46 23.14 16.51 -0.19
CA ARG A 46 21.72 16.74 0.11
C ARG A 46 21.03 15.52 0.74
N ASP A 47 21.67 14.35 0.76
CA ASP A 47 21.09 13.12 1.32
C ASP A 47 20.78 13.31 2.81
N ASN A 48 19.54 13.05 3.21
CA ASN A 48 19.07 13.16 4.58
C ASN A 48 19.06 11.82 5.33
N GLY A 49 19.57 10.75 4.72
CA GLY A 49 19.64 9.42 5.32
C GLY A 49 18.34 8.61 5.24
N MET A 50 17.31 9.12 4.54
CA MET A 50 16.05 8.39 4.36
C MET A 50 16.05 7.53 3.09
N ASP A 51 15.47 6.35 3.21
CA ASP A 51 15.11 5.45 2.13
C ASP A 51 13.59 5.37 2.04
N LEU A 52 13.04 5.85 0.93
CA LEU A 52 11.61 5.90 0.67
C LEU A 52 11.24 4.96 -0.49
N LEU A 53 10.57 3.86 -0.18
CA LEU A 53 9.98 2.97 -1.16
C LEU A 53 8.54 3.41 -1.44
N LEU A 54 8.23 3.75 -2.69
CA LEU A 54 6.88 4.11 -3.14
C LEU A 54 6.45 3.09 -4.18
N SER A 55 5.49 2.23 -3.82
CA SER A 55 4.93 1.25 -4.73
C SER A 55 3.47 1.57 -5.05
N ALA A 56 3.08 1.33 -6.30
CA ALA A 56 1.72 1.46 -6.79
C ALA A 56 1.47 0.42 -7.88
N GLY A 57 0.21 0.12 -8.17
CA GLY A 57 -0.11 -0.81 -9.25
C GLY A 57 0.32 -2.25 -8.95
N ILE A 58 0.45 -2.63 -7.67
CA ILE A 58 0.51 -4.06 -7.28
C ILE A 58 -0.73 -4.78 -7.83
N HIS A 59 -1.88 -4.10 -7.80
CA HIS A 59 -3.03 -4.43 -8.63
C HIS A 59 -3.12 -3.47 -9.83
N GLY A 60 -3.24 -4.01 -11.04
CA GLY A 60 -3.14 -3.22 -12.28
C GLY A 60 -4.29 -2.25 -12.54
N ASN A 61 -5.46 -2.49 -11.95
CA ASN A 61 -6.67 -1.68 -12.14
C ASN A 61 -6.76 -0.46 -11.19
N GLU A 62 -5.78 -0.28 -10.31
CA GLU A 62 -5.75 0.74 -9.26
C GLU A 62 -4.88 1.91 -9.72
N THR A 63 -5.43 2.77 -10.59
CA THR A 63 -4.60 3.70 -11.39
C THR A 63 -4.34 5.06 -10.74
N ALA A 64 -5.17 5.53 -9.81
CA ALA A 64 -4.97 6.83 -9.16
C ALA A 64 -3.58 6.97 -8.48
N PRO A 65 -3.10 5.97 -7.73
CA PRO A 65 -1.76 6.05 -7.13
C PRO A 65 -0.63 5.97 -8.16
N ILE A 66 -0.85 5.24 -9.27
CA ILE A 66 0.13 5.15 -10.37
C ILE A 66 0.34 6.53 -11.00
N GLU A 67 -0.75 7.25 -11.27
CA GLU A 67 -0.70 8.61 -11.81
C GLU A 67 -0.06 9.60 -10.83
N LEU A 68 -0.31 9.44 -9.53
CA LEU A 68 0.34 10.24 -8.49
C LEU A 68 1.86 10.05 -8.50
N LEU A 69 2.33 8.80 -8.49
CA LEU A 69 3.77 8.52 -8.52
C LEU A 69 4.43 8.99 -9.82
N ASP A 70 3.74 8.87 -10.95
CA ASP A 70 4.23 9.38 -12.24
C ASP A 70 4.38 10.92 -12.22
N ARG A 71 3.43 11.67 -11.64
CA ARG A 71 3.55 13.12 -11.48
C ARG A 71 4.75 13.52 -10.62
N LEU A 72 4.94 12.85 -9.47
CA LEU A 72 6.09 13.11 -8.59
C LEU A 72 7.41 12.83 -9.30
N LEU A 73 7.49 11.70 -10.01
CA LEU A 73 8.69 11.33 -10.75
C LEU A 73 9.00 12.32 -11.89
N GLN A 74 7.98 12.76 -12.64
CA GLN A 74 8.14 13.78 -13.67
C GLN A 74 8.61 15.11 -13.08
N ALA A 75 8.09 15.50 -11.92
CA ALA A 75 8.51 16.72 -11.23
C ALA A 75 9.98 16.65 -10.75
N ILE A 76 10.44 15.48 -10.28
CA ILE A 76 11.86 15.24 -9.98
C ILE A 76 12.71 15.35 -11.25
N ALA A 77 12.30 14.68 -12.33
CA ALA A 77 13.04 14.67 -13.59
C ALA A 77 13.18 16.08 -14.21
N ARG A 78 12.20 16.96 -13.97
CA ARG A 78 12.21 18.37 -14.40
C ARG A 78 12.93 19.31 -13.42
N GLY A 79 13.40 18.81 -12.28
CA GLY A 79 14.05 19.63 -11.24
C GLY A 79 13.11 20.52 -10.43
N VAL A 80 11.80 20.28 -10.51
CA VAL A 80 10.78 21.00 -9.72
C VAL A 80 10.82 20.53 -8.27
N ILE A 81 10.81 19.21 -8.06
CA ILE A 81 11.04 18.59 -6.76
C ILE A 81 12.52 18.27 -6.63
N LYS A 82 13.13 18.63 -5.49
CA LYS A 82 14.56 18.40 -5.23
C LYS A 82 14.75 17.34 -4.15
N PRO A 83 14.97 16.07 -4.54
CA PRO A 83 15.12 14.99 -3.57
C PRO A 83 16.26 15.24 -2.59
N ARG A 84 15.99 14.89 -1.34
CA ARG A 84 16.94 14.73 -0.23
C ARG A 84 16.91 13.30 0.32
N ALA A 85 15.86 12.54 0.05
CA ALA A 85 15.81 11.11 0.32
C ALA A 85 16.24 10.28 -0.90
N ARG A 86 16.77 9.08 -0.65
CA ARG A 86 16.87 8.04 -1.69
C ARG A 86 15.48 7.42 -1.88
N ILE A 87 15.05 7.27 -3.12
CA ILE A 87 13.68 6.82 -3.44
C ILE A 87 13.75 5.62 -4.38
N LEU A 88 12.89 4.64 -4.18
CA LEU A 88 12.60 3.58 -5.15
C LEU A 88 11.13 3.66 -5.53
N PHE A 89 10.88 3.99 -6.79
CA PHE A 89 9.55 3.94 -7.39
C PHE A 89 9.31 2.56 -8.01
N LEU A 90 8.18 1.93 -7.66
CA LEU A 90 7.77 0.64 -8.18
C LEU A 90 6.35 0.71 -8.76
N PHE A 91 6.23 0.36 -10.03
CA PHE A 91 4.99 -0.06 -10.67
C PHE A 91 4.91 -1.59 -10.62
N GLY A 92 4.10 -2.08 -9.69
CA GLY A 92 4.16 -3.46 -9.19
C GLY A 92 3.88 -4.52 -10.25
N ASN A 93 2.76 -4.40 -10.98
CA ASN A 93 2.32 -5.39 -11.94
C ASN A 93 2.06 -4.77 -13.34
N PRO A 94 3.13 -4.51 -14.13
CA PRO A 94 3.00 -3.93 -15.47
C PRO A 94 2.08 -4.73 -16.41
N GLY A 95 2.09 -6.07 -16.29
CA GLY A 95 1.21 -6.95 -17.05
C GLY A 95 -0.26 -6.67 -16.80
N ALA A 96 -0.68 -6.61 -15.53
CA ALA A 96 -2.04 -6.28 -15.14
C ALA A 96 -2.42 -4.83 -15.45
N MET A 97 -1.47 -3.89 -15.31
CA MET A 97 -1.68 -2.47 -15.66
C MET A 97 -2.07 -2.30 -17.13
N ARG A 98 -1.39 -3.01 -18.04
CA ARG A 98 -1.68 -2.96 -19.48
C ARG A 98 -3.07 -3.48 -19.83
N THR A 99 -3.56 -4.47 -19.11
CA THR A 99 -4.90 -5.05 -19.34
C THR A 99 -6.00 -4.32 -18.57
N GLY A 100 -5.63 -3.43 -17.63
CA GLY A 100 -6.58 -2.79 -16.70
C GLY A 100 -7.23 -3.78 -15.74
N ALA A 101 -6.67 -4.99 -15.59
CA ALA A 101 -7.15 -6.01 -14.68
C ALA A 101 -6.51 -5.86 -13.29
N ARG A 102 -7.11 -6.48 -12.27
CA ARG A 102 -6.53 -6.52 -10.92
C ARG A 102 -5.20 -7.27 -10.92
N PHE A 103 -5.19 -8.43 -11.57
CA PHE A 103 -4.04 -9.28 -11.80
C PHE A 103 -4.28 -10.07 -13.11
N VAL A 104 -3.26 -10.73 -13.63
CA VAL A 104 -3.34 -11.59 -14.82
C VAL A 104 -3.77 -13.01 -14.41
N GLU A 105 -3.03 -13.65 -13.51
CA GLU A 105 -3.31 -15.04 -13.08
C GLU A 105 -3.66 -15.15 -11.60
N GLU A 106 -2.85 -14.55 -10.72
CA GLU A 106 -3.03 -14.58 -9.27
C GLU A 106 -2.82 -13.20 -8.63
N ASP A 107 -3.47 -12.94 -7.50
CA ASP A 107 -3.31 -11.69 -6.75
C ASP A 107 -1.86 -11.56 -6.25
N LEU A 108 -1.09 -10.68 -6.90
CA LEU A 108 0.32 -10.41 -6.58
C LEU A 108 0.53 -10.08 -5.10
N ASN A 109 -0.44 -9.40 -4.45
CA ASN A 109 -0.33 -9.03 -3.05
C ASN A 109 -0.60 -10.19 -2.07
N ARG A 110 -0.68 -11.42 -2.59
CA ARG A 110 -0.72 -12.68 -1.83
C ARG A 110 0.54 -13.53 -2.00
N LEU A 111 1.50 -13.05 -2.78
CA LEU A 111 2.71 -13.79 -3.16
C LEU A 111 3.98 -13.30 -2.47
N PHE A 112 3.88 -12.28 -1.60
CA PHE A 112 5.02 -11.80 -0.84
C PHE A 112 5.30 -12.66 0.42
N SER A 113 6.41 -12.36 1.10
CA SER A 113 6.94 -13.09 2.24
C SER A 113 7.24 -14.55 1.87
N GLY A 114 7.92 -14.75 0.73
CA GLY A 114 8.34 -16.07 0.21
C GLY A 114 7.20 -16.92 -0.36
N ARG A 115 5.95 -16.43 -0.38
CA ARG A 115 4.81 -17.20 -0.89
C ARG A 115 4.89 -17.50 -2.38
N HIS A 116 5.57 -16.65 -3.14
CA HIS A 116 5.86 -16.84 -4.55
C HIS A 116 6.65 -18.12 -4.85
N GLU A 117 7.45 -18.64 -3.91
CA GLU A 117 8.21 -19.89 -4.09
C GLU A 117 7.29 -21.12 -4.22
N SER A 118 6.07 -21.04 -3.68
CA SER A 118 5.06 -22.10 -3.75
C SER A 118 4.05 -21.88 -4.89
N SER A 119 4.21 -20.82 -5.68
CA SER A 119 3.38 -20.52 -6.84
C SER A 119 4.23 -20.53 -8.11
N SER A 120 3.59 -20.33 -9.26
CA SER A 120 4.24 -20.25 -10.56
C SER A 120 3.55 -19.18 -11.40
N GLY A 121 4.16 -18.80 -12.52
CA GLY A 121 3.59 -17.81 -13.41
C GLY A 121 4.15 -16.40 -13.19
N PRO A 122 3.63 -15.42 -13.95
CA PRO A 122 4.23 -14.09 -14.05
C PRO A 122 4.19 -13.33 -12.73
N GLU A 123 3.11 -13.41 -11.94
CA GLU A 123 3.05 -12.71 -10.64
C GLU A 123 3.99 -13.32 -9.58
N ALA A 124 4.23 -14.63 -9.59
CA ALA A 124 5.19 -15.26 -8.67
C ALA A 124 6.62 -14.77 -8.96
N LEU A 125 7.02 -14.77 -10.24
CA LEU A 125 8.31 -14.22 -10.67
C LEU A 125 8.43 -12.73 -10.31
N ARG A 126 7.35 -11.96 -10.51
CA ARG A 126 7.34 -10.54 -10.20
C ARG A 126 7.42 -10.27 -8.69
N ALA A 127 6.73 -11.04 -7.85
CA ALA A 127 6.85 -10.92 -6.39
C ALA A 127 8.29 -11.16 -5.94
N CYS A 128 8.95 -12.21 -6.45
CA CYS A 128 10.36 -12.50 -6.19
C CYS A 128 11.27 -11.32 -6.57
N GLU A 129 11.08 -10.76 -7.77
CA GLU A 129 11.85 -9.60 -8.25
C GLU A 129 11.64 -8.36 -7.37
N LEU A 130 10.38 -8.06 -6.99
CA LEU A 130 10.06 -6.91 -6.13
C LEU A 130 10.63 -7.06 -4.71
N GLU A 131 10.62 -8.26 -4.13
CA GLU A 131 11.27 -8.54 -2.85
C GLU A 131 12.78 -8.28 -2.95
N HIS A 132 13.44 -8.80 -3.98
CA HIS A 132 14.88 -8.60 -4.17
C HIS A 132 15.25 -7.12 -4.40
N LEU A 133 14.43 -6.38 -5.15
CA LEU A 133 14.60 -4.94 -5.33
C LEU A 133 14.48 -4.19 -4.00
N ALA A 134 13.48 -4.52 -3.18
CA ALA A 134 13.30 -3.91 -1.86
C ALA A 134 14.43 -4.26 -0.89
N GLU A 135 14.87 -5.52 -0.85
CA GLU A 135 16.01 -5.98 -0.04
C GLU A 135 17.28 -5.22 -0.42
N THR A 136 17.60 -5.18 -1.72
CA THR A 136 18.76 -4.44 -2.23
C THR A 136 18.66 -2.96 -1.90
N PHE A 137 17.47 -2.37 -2.08
CA PHE A 137 17.24 -0.95 -1.80
C PHE A 137 17.42 -0.61 -0.33
N PHE A 138 16.93 -1.42 0.60
CA PHE A 138 17.05 -1.18 2.04
C PHE A 138 18.32 -1.74 2.67
N SER A 139 19.26 -2.29 1.89
CA SER A 139 20.48 -2.94 2.38
C SER A 139 21.45 -2.02 3.13
N LEU A 140 21.41 -0.70 2.89
CA LEU A 140 22.34 0.21 3.54
C LEU A 140 22.03 0.35 5.04
N PRO A 141 23.05 0.30 5.91
CA PRO A 141 22.88 0.43 7.36
C PRO A 141 22.57 1.88 7.76
N GLU A 142 22.03 2.07 8.97
CA GLU A 142 21.83 3.38 9.62
C GLU A 142 20.95 4.38 8.86
N ARG A 143 20.03 3.88 8.03
CA ARG A 143 19.07 4.69 7.29
C ARG A 143 17.67 4.55 7.86
N SER A 144 16.87 5.61 7.80
CA SER A 144 15.43 5.52 8.08
C SER A 144 14.75 4.91 6.86
N ARG A 145 13.91 3.88 7.08
CA ARG A 145 13.31 3.08 6.02
C ARG A 145 11.81 3.23 6.06
N LEU A 146 11.22 3.73 4.99
CA LEU A 146 9.77 3.93 4.87
C LEU A 146 9.26 3.30 3.58
N HIS A 147 8.15 2.59 3.65
CA HIS A 147 7.47 2.01 2.48
C HIS A 147 5.98 2.37 2.48
N TYR A 148 5.55 3.07 1.43
CA TYR A 148 4.12 3.23 1.13
C TYR A 148 3.75 2.43 -0.11
N ASP A 149 2.89 1.44 0.12
CA ASP A 149 2.24 0.62 -0.89
C ASP A 149 0.85 1.21 -1.14
N LEU A 150 0.67 1.89 -2.28
CA LEU A 150 -0.50 2.70 -2.56
C LEU A 150 -1.53 1.94 -3.41
N HIS A 151 -2.74 1.84 -2.90
CA HIS A 151 -3.86 1.08 -3.44
C HIS A 151 -5.12 1.94 -3.58
N THR A 152 -6.10 1.40 -4.28
CA THR A 152 -7.48 1.88 -4.27
C THR A 152 -8.45 0.72 -4.16
N ALA A 153 -9.55 0.91 -3.45
CA ALA A 153 -10.54 -0.12 -3.22
C ALA A 153 -11.48 -0.27 -4.42
N ILE A 154 -11.90 -1.51 -4.69
CA ILE A 154 -12.96 -1.78 -5.68
C ILE A 154 -14.35 -1.37 -5.13
N ARG A 155 -14.53 -1.49 -3.81
CA ARG A 155 -15.78 -1.17 -3.10
C ARG A 155 -15.78 0.26 -2.58
N GLY A 156 -16.98 0.81 -2.37
CA GLY A 156 -17.15 2.04 -1.60
C GLY A 156 -16.73 1.85 -0.15
N SER A 157 -16.52 2.95 0.55
CA SER A 157 -16.07 2.95 1.94
C SER A 157 -16.70 4.12 2.69
N LYS A 158 -17.17 3.90 3.91
CA LYS A 158 -17.63 4.96 4.81
C LYS A 158 -16.49 5.84 5.31
N ILE A 159 -15.26 5.32 5.29
CA ILE A 159 -14.03 6.07 5.51
C ILE A 159 -13.19 5.91 4.25
N GLU A 160 -13.11 6.97 3.45
CA GLU A 160 -12.59 6.85 2.09
C GLU A 160 -11.09 6.56 2.08
N GLN A 161 -10.33 7.24 2.93
CA GLN A 161 -8.88 7.11 3.00
C GLN A 161 -8.41 6.49 4.30
N PHE A 162 -7.79 5.32 4.21
CA PHE A 162 -7.30 4.60 5.39
C PHE A 162 -6.03 3.81 5.10
N ALA A 163 -5.28 3.52 6.15
CA ALA A 163 -4.06 2.72 6.08
C ALA A 163 -4.21 1.39 6.79
N LEU A 164 -3.50 0.37 6.31
CA LEU A 164 -3.24 -0.85 7.07
C LEU A 164 -1.81 -0.80 7.57
N TYR A 165 -1.63 -0.96 8.88
CA TYR A 165 -0.32 -1.00 9.54
C TYR A 165 0.03 -2.48 9.85
N PRO A 166 1.05 -3.07 9.18
CA PRO A 166 1.44 -4.45 9.41
C PRO A 166 1.83 -4.76 10.85
N TYR A 167 1.77 -6.04 11.20
CA TYR A 167 2.12 -6.55 12.51
C TYR A 167 3.41 -7.36 12.45
N LYS A 168 4.24 -7.22 13.49
CA LYS A 168 5.39 -8.07 13.78
C LYS A 168 5.46 -8.29 15.28
N GLU A 169 5.66 -9.53 15.71
CA GLU A 169 5.83 -9.87 17.12
C GLU A 169 6.97 -9.06 17.73
N GLY A 170 6.74 -8.49 18.92
CA GLY A 170 7.72 -7.66 19.62
C GLY A 170 8.01 -6.27 19.01
N ARG A 171 7.33 -5.86 17.93
CA ARG A 171 7.47 -4.53 17.33
C ARG A 171 6.20 -3.71 17.53
N ALA A 172 6.30 -2.65 18.30
CA ALA A 172 5.20 -1.73 18.52
C ALA A 172 4.98 -0.80 17.30
N HIS A 173 3.71 -0.43 17.08
CA HIS A 173 3.32 0.53 16.05
C HIS A 173 3.73 1.95 16.47
N SER A 174 4.43 2.65 15.57
CA SER A 174 4.99 3.98 15.82
C SER A 174 3.91 5.05 15.83
N ARG A 175 3.82 5.80 16.93
CA ARG A 175 2.95 6.97 17.05
C ARG A 175 3.28 8.06 16.03
N ALA A 176 4.56 8.30 15.80
CA ALA A 176 5.02 9.31 14.84
C ALA A 176 4.56 8.99 13.41
N GLU A 177 4.59 7.71 13.03
CA GLU A 177 4.08 7.29 11.72
C GLU A 177 2.56 7.44 11.61
N LEU A 178 1.81 7.14 12.66
CA LEU A 178 0.36 7.39 12.69
C LEU A 178 0.04 8.89 12.52
N SER A 179 0.80 9.76 13.19
CA SER A 179 0.67 11.22 13.03
C SER A 179 0.98 11.67 11.61
N ARG A 180 2.01 11.08 10.99
CA ARG A 180 2.39 11.32 9.59
C ARG A 180 1.30 10.88 8.60
N LEU A 181 0.70 9.71 8.80
CA LEU A 181 -0.43 9.22 7.99
C LEU A 181 -1.65 10.14 8.10
N ARG A 182 -2.00 10.58 9.31
CA ARG A 182 -3.06 11.59 9.52
C ARG A 182 -2.74 12.88 8.76
N ALA A 183 -1.50 13.35 8.84
CA ALA A 183 -1.08 14.55 8.13
C ALA A 183 -1.17 14.38 6.60
N ALA A 184 -0.89 13.18 6.10
CA ALA A 184 -1.05 12.77 4.70
C ALA A 184 -2.52 12.65 4.22
N GLY A 185 -3.49 12.79 5.13
CA GLY A 185 -4.92 12.75 4.80
C GLY A 185 -5.62 11.43 5.13
N MET A 186 -4.92 10.44 5.71
CA MET A 186 -5.58 9.22 6.17
C MET A 186 -6.53 9.55 7.34
N GLU A 187 -7.76 9.04 7.26
CA GLU A 187 -8.81 9.25 8.25
C GLU A 187 -8.87 8.11 9.26
N ALA A 188 -8.40 6.92 8.86
CA ALA A 188 -8.30 5.76 9.73
C ALA A 188 -7.03 4.93 9.52
N VAL A 189 -6.62 4.21 10.56
CA VAL A 189 -5.58 3.18 10.48
C VAL A 189 -6.09 1.89 11.09
N LEU A 190 -5.98 0.80 10.34
CA LEU A 190 -6.21 -0.56 10.81
C LEU A 190 -4.87 -1.17 11.25
N LEU A 191 -4.71 -1.30 12.56
CA LEU A 191 -3.59 -1.99 13.19
C LEU A 191 -3.79 -3.50 13.02
N GLN A 192 -2.92 -4.15 12.26
CA GLN A 192 -2.92 -5.61 12.19
C GLN A 192 -2.45 -6.18 13.53
N ASN A 193 -2.93 -7.37 13.87
CA ASN A 193 -2.52 -8.11 15.07
C ASN A 193 -1.96 -9.51 14.76
N LYS A 194 -1.75 -9.80 13.46
CA LYS A 194 -1.18 -11.04 12.97
C LYS A 194 -0.30 -10.76 11.74
N PRO A 195 0.75 -11.57 11.51
CA PRO A 195 1.56 -11.46 10.31
C PRO A 195 0.71 -11.57 9.03
N SER A 196 1.16 -10.91 7.97
CA SER A 196 0.51 -10.91 6.66
C SER A 196 1.53 -11.21 5.56
N ILE A 197 1.03 -11.52 4.37
CA ILE A 197 1.79 -11.92 3.17
C ILE A 197 1.73 -10.87 2.06
N VAL A 198 1.34 -9.65 2.42
CA VAL A 198 1.28 -8.49 1.51
C VAL A 198 2.65 -7.80 1.45
N PHE A 199 2.89 -6.99 0.43
CA PHE A 199 4.20 -6.38 0.21
C PHE A 199 4.65 -5.47 1.36
N SER A 200 3.74 -4.64 1.88
CA SER A 200 4.02 -3.79 3.04
C SER A 200 4.41 -4.61 4.26
N ALA A 201 3.78 -5.77 4.49
CA ALA A 201 4.12 -6.67 5.60
C ALA A 201 5.49 -7.31 5.43
N TYR A 202 5.87 -7.72 4.20
CA TYR A 202 7.22 -8.21 3.91
C TYR A 202 8.28 -7.17 4.27
N THR A 203 8.14 -5.93 3.79
CA THR A 203 9.14 -4.88 4.07
C THR A 203 9.18 -4.47 5.54
N TYR A 204 8.03 -4.50 6.22
CA TYR A 204 7.94 -4.22 7.66
C TYR A 204 8.65 -5.29 8.48
N ASP A 205 8.37 -6.55 8.17
CA ASP A 205 8.86 -7.67 8.94
C ASP A 205 10.32 -8.01 8.62
N GLN A 206 10.63 -8.24 7.36
CA GLN A 206 11.91 -8.79 6.91
C GLN A 206 12.98 -7.71 6.74
N LEU A 207 12.60 -6.50 6.33
CA LEU A 207 13.54 -5.42 5.99
C LEU A 207 13.60 -4.29 7.03
N GLY A 208 12.81 -4.38 8.10
CA GLY A 208 12.79 -3.40 9.19
C GLY A 208 12.31 -2.01 8.78
N ALA A 209 11.58 -1.88 7.67
CA ALA A 209 10.97 -0.62 7.27
C ALA A 209 9.76 -0.29 8.17
N GLU A 210 9.45 0.99 8.37
CA GLU A 210 8.07 1.38 8.62
C GLU A 210 7.31 1.25 7.30
N ALA A 211 6.18 0.54 7.29
CA ALA A 211 5.51 0.20 6.03
C ALA A 211 4.00 0.19 6.17
N PHE A 212 3.30 0.57 5.10
CA PHE A 212 1.86 0.75 5.12
C PHE A 212 1.26 0.43 3.76
N THR A 213 0.09 -0.20 3.78
CA THR A 213 -0.79 -0.24 2.61
C THR A 213 -1.79 0.90 2.75
N LEU A 214 -1.80 1.85 1.80
CA LEU A 214 -2.71 3.00 1.82
C LEU A 214 -3.83 2.79 0.81
N GLU A 215 -5.07 2.82 1.28
CA GLU A 215 -6.27 2.73 0.44
C GLU A 215 -6.79 4.15 0.23
N LEU A 216 -6.64 4.68 -0.98
CA LEU A 216 -6.79 6.12 -1.26
C LEU A 216 -8.20 6.54 -1.70
N GLY A 217 -9.09 5.58 -1.91
CA GLY A 217 -10.43 5.79 -2.46
C GLY A 217 -10.79 4.70 -3.46
N LYS A 218 -11.72 4.99 -4.37
CA LYS A 218 -12.26 3.99 -5.31
C LYS A 218 -11.40 3.85 -6.58
N ALA A 219 -11.11 2.61 -6.98
CA ALA A 219 -10.39 2.28 -8.21
C ALA A 219 -11.15 2.74 -9.46
N ARG A 220 -10.43 3.42 -10.36
CA ARG A 220 -10.93 3.85 -11.67
C ARG A 220 -9.85 3.64 -12.75
N PRO A 221 -10.23 3.59 -14.04
CA PRO A 221 -9.25 3.55 -15.14
C PRO A 221 -8.39 4.82 -15.21
N PHE A 222 -7.25 4.72 -15.90
CA PHE A 222 -6.37 5.86 -16.17
C PHE A 222 -7.16 7.04 -16.76
N GLY A 223 -6.83 8.26 -16.32
CA GLY A 223 -7.45 9.52 -16.71
C GLY A 223 -8.82 9.78 -16.07
N GLN A 224 -9.36 8.86 -15.26
CA GLN A 224 -10.70 8.97 -14.67
C GLN A 224 -10.69 9.14 -13.15
N ASN A 225 -9.53 9.38 -12.55
CA ASN A 225 -9.32 9.43 -11.10
C ASN A 225 -9.68 10.77 -10.44
N GLY A 226 -10.31 11.72 -11.14
CA GLY A 226 -10.63 13.05 -10.59
C GLY A 226 -11.55 13.06 -9.36
N GLY A 227 -12.15 11.92 -8.99
CA GLY A 227 -12.90 11.75 -7.75
C GLY A 227 -12.09 11.26 -6.55
N VAL A 228 -10.80 10.93 -6.71
CA VAL A 228 -9.93 10.46 -5.64
C VAL A 228 -9.05 11.62 -5.18
N ASN A 229 -9.33 12.16 -3.98
CA ASN A 229 -8.60 13.31 -3.47
C ASN A 229 -7.25 12.89 -2.84
N VAL A 230 -6.17 12.99 -3.60
CA VAL A 230 -4.81 12.66 -3.13
C VAL A 230 -3.97 13.89 -2.78
N GLU A 231 -4.54 15.11 -2.73
CA GLU A 231 -3.76 16.35 -2.59
C GLU A 231 -2.91 16.40 -1.31
N ARG A 232 -3.49 15.98 -0.18
CA ARG A 232 -2.79 15.94 1.11
C ARG A 232 -1.66 14.90 1.13
N LEU A 233 -1.88 13.76 0.47
CA LEU A 233 -0.87 12.72 0.34
C LEU A 233 0.25 13.18 -0.60
N GLU A 234 -0.09 13.76 -1.75
CA GLU A 234 0.87 14.28 -2.73
C GLU A 234 1.77 15.34 -2.09
N LEU A 235 1.19 16.29 -1.36
CA LEU A 235 1.95 17.29 -0.60
C LEU A 235 2.89 16.64 0.42
N ARG A 236 2.40 15.65 1.18
CA ARG A 236 3.20 14.98 2.21
C ARG A 236 4.34 14.17 1.58
N LEU A 237 4.09 13.44 0.50
CA LEU A 237 5.10 12.71 -0.26
C LEU A 237 6.17 13.66 -0.80
N GLN A 238 5.77 14.80 -1.36
CA GLN A 238 6.72 15.83 -1.78
C GLN A 238 7.58 16.31 -0.61
N GLN A 239 6.98 16.62 0.54
CA GLN A 239 7.72 17.07 1.73
C GLN A 239 8.70 16.01 2.25
N MET A 240 8.33 14.72 2.21
CA MET A 240 9.23 13.61 2.54
C MET A 240 10.41 13.55 1.57
N ILE A 241 10.12 13.60 0.26
CA ILE A 241 11.14 13.58 -0.80
C ILE A 241 12.11 14.74 -0.64
N GLU A 242 11.63 15.95 -0.34
CA GLU A 242 12.43 17.15 -0.19
C GLU A 242 13.01 17.32 1.23
N GLY A 243 12.71 16.41 2.16
CA GLY A 243 13.16 16.50 3.55
C GLY A 243 12.71 17.78 4.25
N THR A 244 11.50 18.25 3.94
CA THR A 244 10.87 19.47 4.49
C THR A 244 9.55 19.15 5.21
N GLU A 245 9.41 17.93 5.72
CA GLU A 245 8.24 17.61 6.54
C GLU A 245 8.15 18.58 7.72
N PRO A 246 6.97 19.18 7.97
CA PRO A 246 6.80 19.98 9.17
C PRO A 246 7.04 19.10 10.39
N PRO A 247 7.57 19.66 11.49
CA PRO A 247 7.61 18.96 12.76
C PRO A 247 6.22 18.40 13.07
N LEU A 248 6.17 17.13 13.48
CA LEU A 248 4.93 16.53 13.93
C LEU A 248 4.55 17.19 15.26
N ALA A 249 3.78 18.30 15.21
CA ALA A 249 3.35 19.00 16.40
C ALA A 249 2.53 18.04 17.29
N ASP A 250 3.06 17.81 18.51
CA ASP A 250 2.49 17.05 19.62
C ASP A 250 2.13 15.57 19.38
N ASP A 251 2.57 14.95 18.28
CA ASP A 251 2.16 13.59 17.89
C ASP A 251 0.64 13.37 18.04
N SER A 252 -0.15 14.42 17.78
CA SER A 252 -1.59 14.34 17.99
C SER A 252 -2.21 13.41 16.95
N LEU A 253 -2.95 12.43 17.46
CA LEU A 253 -3.76 11.51 16.67
C LEU A 253 -5.22 11.96 16.63
N GLU A 254 -5.52 13.19 17.07
CA GLU A 254 -6.87 13.74 17.02
C GLU A 254 -7.39 13.76 15.58
N GLY A 255 -8.59 13.21 15.39
CA GLY A 255 -9.21 13.04 14.07
C GLY A 255 -8.74 11.79 13.30
N LEU A 256 -7.78 11.02 13.80
CA LEU A 256 -7.42 9.72 13.23
C LEU A 256 -8.14 8.58 13.97
N GLN A 257 -8.99 7.84 13.26
CA GLN A 257 -9.68 6.68 13.82
C GLN A 257 -8.76 5.46 13.81
N LEU A 258 -8.55 4.83 14.98
CA LEU A 258 -7.77 3.61 15.08
C LEU A 258 -8.67 2.40 15.26
N PHE A 259 -8.40 1.37 14.45
CA PHE A 259 -9.07 0.08 14.54
C PHE A 259 -8.05 -1.02 14.74
N SER A 260 -8.45 -2.10 15.41
CA SER A 260 -7.71 -3.35 15.43
C SER A 260 -8.56 -4.46 14.81
N VAL A 261 -7.88 -5.46 14.23
CA VAL A 261 -8.53 -6.67 13.72
C VAL A 261 -9.11 -7.47 14.90
N ALA A 262 -10.43 -7.56 14.99
CA ALA A 262 -11.08 -8.36 16.02
C ALA A 262 -11.13 -9.84 15.60
N ARG A 263 -11.70 -10.11 14.41
CA ARG A 263 -11.88 -11.46 13.88
C ARG A 263 -11.83 -11.48 12.36
N GLU A 264 -11.46 -12.63 11.82
CA GLU A 264 -11.52 -12.91 10.39
C GLU A 264 -12.72 -13.80 10.08
N VAL A 265 -13.40 -13.51 8.99
CA VAL A 265 -14.46 -14.37 8.46
C VAL A 265 -13.82 -15.23 7.37
N ILE A 266 -13.65 -16.52 7.64
CA ILE A 266 -13.04 -17.46 6.70
C ILE A 266 -14.15 -18.30 6.06
N LYS A 267 -14.14 -18.38 4.73
CA LYS A 267 -15.03 -19.26 3.98
C LYS A 267 -14.46 -20.67 4.01
N HIS A 268 -15.19 -21.64 4.54
CA HIS A 268 -14.76 -23.03 4.61
C HIS A 268 -15.46 -23.94 3.59
N SER A 269 -16.68 -23.60 3.18
CA SER A 269 -17.42 -24.40 2.20
C SER A 269 -18.25 -23.57 1.21
N ASP A 270 -18.80 -24.25 0.21
CA ASP A 270 -19.71 -23.64 -0.76
C ASP A 270 -21.09 -23.31 -0.17
N ALA A 271 -21.40 -23.79 1.04
CA ALA A 271 -22.59 -23.41 1.80
C ALA A 271 -22.45 -22.07 2.54
N PHE A 272 -21.30 -21.40 2.42
CA PHE A 272 -21.03 -20.12 3.07
C PHE A 272 -21.98 -19.02 2.59
N ILE A 273 -22.58 -18.31 3.54
CA ILE A 273 -23.44 -17.15 3.30
C ILE A 273 -22.90 -15.99 4.14
N LEU A 274 -22.58 -14.89 3.47
CA LEU A 274 -22.30 -13.59 4.10
C LEU A 274 -23.60 -12.78 4.04
N HIS A 275 -24.20 -12.53 5.21
CA HIS A 275 -25.41 -11.74 5.35
C HIS A 275 -25.05 -10.26 5.32
N LEU A 276 -24.70 -9.75 4.15
CA LEU A 276 -24.51 -8.33 3.89
C LEU A 276 -25.09 -7.97 2.52
N PRO A 277 -25.56 -6.74 2.31
CA PRO A 277 -25.87 -6.22 0.99
C PRO A 277 -24.67 -6.39 0.04
N ALA A 278 -24.92 -6.66 -1.24
CA ALA A 278 -23.86 -6.88 -2.22
C ALA A 278 -22.98 -5.63 -2.43
N ASP A 279 -23.54 -4.46 -2.19
CA ASP A 279 -22.95 -3.11 -2.31
C ASP A 279 -22.47 -2.55 -0.97
N VAL A 280 -22.42 -3.36 0.10
CA VAL A 280 -21.93 -2.93 1.41
C VAL A 280 -20.56 -2.27 1.29
N GLU A 281 -20.43 -1.13 1.97
CA GLU A 281 -19.22 -0.33 2.00
C GLU A 281 -18.25 -0.83 3.09
N ASN A 282 -16.96 -0.64 2.87
CA ASN A 282 -15.97 -0.78 3.94
C ASN A 282 -16.31 0.17 5.10
N PHE A 283 -15.95 -0.23 6.31
CA PHE A 283 -16.26 0.47 7.56
C PHE A 283 -17.75 0.61 7.88
N CYS A 284 -18.63 -0.16 7.21
CA CYS A 284 -20.03 -0.25 7.63
C CYS A 284 -20.13 -0.85 9.04
N GLU A 285 -20.89 -0.19 9.91
CA GLU A 285 -21.09 -0.63 11.30
C GLU A 285 -21.99 -1.88 11.36
N LEU A 286 -21.61 -2.80 12.23
CA LEU A 286 -22.34 -4.03 12.47
C LEU A 286 -22.85 -4.05 13.91
N PRO A 287 -24.17 -4.07 14.13
CA PRO A 287 -24.73 -4.13 15.47
C PRO A 287 -24.34 -5.41 16.21
N LYS A 288 -24.11 -5.30 17.53
CA LYS A 288 -23.90 -6.48 18.37
C LYS A 288 -25.10 -7.42 18.29
N GLY A 289 -24.83 -8.73 18.17
CA GLY A 289 -25.83 -9.77 17.95
C GLY A 289 -26.20 -9.97 16.47
N TYR A 290 -25.70 -9.15 15.55
CA TYR A 290 -25.91 -9.35 14.12
C TYR A 290 -25.28 -10.65 13.62
N LEU A 291 -26.04 -11.47 12.90
CA LEU A 291 -25.52 -12.66 12.23
C LEU A 291 -24.82 -12.23 10.94
N LEU A 292 -23.51 -12.03 10.98
CA LEU A 292 -22.72 -11.58 9.84
C LEU A 292 -22.57 -12.68 8.79
N ALA A 293 -22.22 -13.89 9.20
CA ALA A 293 -21.99 -15.00 8.28
C ALA A 293 -22.37 -16.34 8.89
N GLN A 294 -22.61 -17.32 8.03
CA GLN A 294 -22.81 -18.71 8.39
C GLN A 294 -22.18 -19.62 7.34
N ASP A 295 -21.74 -20.80 7.75
CA ASP A 295 -21.16 -21.82 6.88
C ASP A 295 -21.66 -23.21 7.31
N ALA A 296 -21.22 -24.25 6.62
CA ALA A 296 -21.47 -25.64 6.99
C ALA A 296 -21.06 -25.95 8.45
N ASN A 297 -21.55 -27.08 8.96
CA ASN A 297 -21.28 -27.55 10.32
C ASN A 297 -21.72 -26.59 11.44
N LYS A 298 -22.75 -25.78 11.18
CA LYS A 298 -23.30 -24.78 12.12
C LYS A 298 -22.30 -23.69 12.51
N THR A 299 -21.28 -23.45 11.69
CA THR A 299 -20.34 -22.33 11.90
C THR A 299 -21.07 -21.02 11.68
N ARG A 300 -20.99 -20.10 12.65
CA ARG A 300 -21.68 -18.81 12.62
C ARG A 300 -20.75 -17.71 13.12
N TRP A 301 -20.77 -16.58 12.44
CA TRP A 301 -20.12 -15.34 12.90
C TRP A 301 -21.22 -14.40 13.36
N ILE A 302 -21.37 -14.29 14.68
CA ILE A 302 -22.27 -13.34 15.34
C ILE A 302 -21.40 -12.23 15.91
N ILE A 303 -21.78 -10.98 15.69
CA ILE A 303 -21.02 -9.82 16.17
C ILE A 303 -21.12 -9.72 17.69
N GLU A 304 -19.97 -9.66 18.35
CA GLU A 304 -19.86 -9.61 19.82
C GLU A 304 -19.19 -8.31 20.28
N GLU A 305 -18.42 -7.70 19.39
CA GLU A 305 -17.61 -6.51 19.58
C GLU A 305 -18.45 -5.23 19.53
N GLU A 306 -18.16 -4.31 20.43
CA GLU A 306 -18.79 -3.00 20.45
C GLU A 306 -18.20 -2.11 19.35
N GLY A 307 -19.05 -1.37 18.63
CA GLY A 307 -18.61 -0.54 17.50
C GLY A 307 -17.98 -1.31 16.34
N ALA A 308 -18.30 -2.61 16.20
CA ALA A 308 -17.74 -3.46 15.14
C ALA A 308 -18.03 -2.90 13.75
N ARG A 309 -17.04 -3.01 12.86
CA ARG A 309 -17.17 -2.65 11.45
C ARG A 309 -16.65 -3.77 10.55
N ILE A 310 -17.16 -3.85 9.32
CA ILE A 310 -16.67 -4.78 8.29
C ILE A 310 -15.68 -4.11 7.35
N ILE A 311 -14.62 -4.82 6.98
CA ILE A 311 -13.72 -4.40 5.91
C ILE A 311 -13.36 -5.57 4.98
N PHE A 312 -13.17 -5.25 3.70
CA PHE A 312 -12.92 -6.17 2.59
C PHE A 312 -13.93 -7.34 2.48
N PRO A 313 -15.26 -7.09 2.53
CA PRO A 313 -16.24 -8.16 2.37
C PRO A 313 -16.18 -8.73 0.96
N ASN A 314 -15.93 -10.03 0.85
CA ASN A 314 -15.92 -10.76 -0.40
C ASN A 314 -16.41 -12.21 -0.22
N PRO A 315 -17.72 -12.47 -0.40
CA PRO A 315 -18.25 -13.83 -0.28
C PRO A 315 -17.83 -14.75 -1.43
N LYS A 316 -17.26 -14.20 -2.52
CA LYS A 316 -16.90 -14.95 -3.74
C LYS A 316 -15.49 -15.57 -3.68
N VAL A 317 -14.79 -15.44 -2.55
CA VAL A 317 -13.47 -16.07 -2.39
C VAL A 317 -13.55 -17.60 -2.47
N LYS A 318 -12.43 -18.24 -2.78
CA LYS A 318 -12.29 -19.70 -2.73
C LYS A 318 -12.39 -20.20 -1.28
N ASN A 319 -12.73 -21.46 -1.11
CA ASN A 319 -12.76 -22.09 0.20
C ASN A 319 -11.35 -22.11 0.80
N GLY A 320 -11.24 -21.89 2.11
CA GLY A 320 -10.00 -21.67 2.83
C GLY A 320 -9.53 -20.22 2.87
N LEU A 321 -10.17 -19.30 2.12
CA LEU A 321 -9.77 -17.89 2.07
C LEU A 321 -10.68 -17.00 2.91
N ARG A 322 -10.14 -15.82 3.25
CA ARG A 322 -10.82 -14.80 4.02
C ARG A 322 -11.89 -14.09 3.19
N ALA A 323 -13.13 -14.13 3.66
CA ALA A 323 -14.29 -13.48 3.08
C ALA A 323 -14.60 -12.10 3.69
N GLY A 324 -13.90 -11.69 4.75
CA GLY A 324 -14.02 -10.37 5.36
C GLY A 324 -13.24 -10.27 6.67
N ILE A 325 -13.08 -9.04 7.17
CA ILE A 325 -12.43 -8.77 8.46
C ILE A 325 -13.39 -7.94 9.31
N ILE A 326 -13.65 -8.40 10.53
CA ILE A 326 -14.33 -7.63 11.56
C ILE A 326 -13.27 -6.83 12.31
N ILE A 327 -13.47 -5.52 12.38
CA ILE A 327 -12.57 -4.59 13.08
C ILE A 327 -13.34 -3.87 14.19
N ALA A 328 -12.63 -3.48 15.24
CA ALA A 328 -13.21 -2.73 16.35
C ALA A 328 -12.34 -1.51 16.69
N PRO A 329 -12.94 -0.39 17.16
CA PRO A 329 -12.19 0.79 17.59
C PRO A 329 -11.22 0.43 18.72
N VAL A 330 -10.04 1.03 18.72
CA VAL A 330 -9.06 0.88 19.81
C VAL A 330 -8.56 2.23 20.30
N SER A 331 -8.29 2.32 21.60
CA SER A 331 -7.68 3.50 22.20
C SER A 331 -6.17 3.50 21.99
N VAL A 332 -5.63 4.70 21.93
CA VAL A 332 -4.21 5.01 21.73
C VAL A 332 -3.31 4.56 22.89
N SER A 333 -3.89 4.16 24.03
CA SER A 333 -3.21 3.87 25.30
C SER A 333 -2.25 2.67 25.29
N GLY A 334 -2.10 1.96 24.16
CA GLY A 334 -1.16 0.85 23.98
C GLY A 334 -0.12 1.07 22.88
N LEU A 335 -0.03 2.28 22.31
CA LEU A 335 0.97 2.64 21.30
C LEU A 335 2.19 3.24 22.02
N SER A 336 3.37 2.67 21.80
CA SER A 336 4.64 3.14 22.40
C SER A 336 5.26 4.30 21.62
#